data_AF-A0A9X3LTV5-F1
#
_entry.id   AF-A0A9X3LTV5-F1
#
_cell.length_a   1.000
_cell.length_b   1.000
_cell.length_c   1.000
_cell.angle_alpha   90.00
_cell.angle_beta   90.00
_cell.angle_gamma   90.00
#
_symmetry.space_group_name_H-M   'P 1'
#
loop_
_entity.id
_entity.type
_entity.pdbx_description
1 polymer ?
#
loop_
_entity_poly.entity_id
_entity_poly.type
_entity_poly.pdbx_seq_one_letter_code
_entity_poly.pdbx_strand_id
1 'polypeptide(L)'
;MTAFGLGPMPGTDLIQAADVVLSELPTPHIPQLPARGVGSDLIGRTAALLPLNLDIGPRSWRVTRRPQIATMRARDQFERDLDLLEELWAGKLTELKVQLVGPWTLAAQLEMANGHRMITDRGATRDIAEALVYAAGQHRRDVEKRFGVTTLLQLDEPALESVRGGTVKGTTDYEEIPAVPDERLLEAYEPFGEHLLNAPQPLYGADWFTVNLAGEFDWDALAGALDRGARIAVPVMKPRDVFNIFDQLQIDPALTEIDVYAAPGPTLVITAANYRAAAEMMDALKSTQ
;
A
#
# COMPACT_ATOMS: atom_id res chain seq x y z
N MET A 1 -10.82 14.70 0.11
CA MET A 1 -11.41 13.58 0.92
C MET A 1 -11.89 12.45 0.01
N THR A 2 -11.40 11.23 0.26
CA THR A 2 -11.80 9.98 -0.40
C THR A 2 -12.06 8.85 0.62
N ALA A 3 -12.79 7.81 0.20
CA ALA A 3 -12.88 6.54 0.91
C ALA A 3 -12.41 5.38 0.03
N PHE A 4 -11.53 4.53 0.56
CA PHE A 4 -10.92 3.43 -0.20
C PHE A 4 -10.63 2.20 0.67
N GLY A 5 -10.44 1.05 0.02
CA GLY A 5 -9.97 -0.18 0.66
C GLY A 5 -8.45 -0.31 0.57
N LEU A 6 -7.81 -0.98 1.54
CA LEU A 6 -6.34 -1.11 1.54
C LEU A 6 -5.78 -1.97 0.39
N GLY A 7 -6.56 -2.86 -0.24
CA GLY A 7 -6.09 -3.68 -1.36
C GLY A 7 -6.39 -5.18 -1.22
N PRO A 8 -5.89 -5.84 -0.15
CA PRO A 8 -6.12 -7.27 0.06
C PRO A 8 -7.59 -7.59 0.24
N MET A 9 -8.06 -8.69 -0.35
CA MET A 9 -9.41 -9.21 -0.19
C MET A 9 -9.39 -10.73 0.03
N PRO A 10 -10.36 -11.28 0.79
CA PRO A 10 -10.45 -12.71 1.04
C PRO A 10 -10.95 -13.48 -0.19
N GLY A 11 -10.54 -14.75 -0.29
CA GLY A 11 -10.97 -15.66 -1.37
C GLY A 11 -10.10 -15.58 -2.62
N THR A 12 -10.59 -16.19 -3.70
CA THR A 12 -9.83 -16.39 -4.95
C THR A 12 -10.60 -15.94 -6.20
N ASP A 13 -11.84 -15.49 -6.07
CA ASP A 13 -12.68 -15.05 -7.20
C ASP A 13 -12.50 -13.54 -7.43
N LEU A 14 -11.89 -13.18 -8.57
CA LEU A 14 -11.65 -11.78 -8.93
C LEU A 14 -12.93 -11.08 -9.38
N ILE A 15 -13.88 -11.79 -9.98
CA ILE A 15 -15.12 -11.18 -10.46
C ILE A 15 -15.93 -10.70 -9.26
N GLN A 16 -16.11 -11.56 -8.26
CA GLN A 16 -16.81 -11.19 -7.02
C GLN A 16 -16.07 -10.08 -6.25
N ALA A 17 -14.73 -10.15 -6.18
CA ALA A 17 -13.95 -9.10 -5.54
C ALA A 17 -14.11 -7.75 -6.27
N ALA A 18 -14.05 -7.76 -7.60
CA ALA A 18 -14.19 -6.56 -8.43
C ALA A 18 -15.59 -5.93 -8.32
N ASP A 19 -16.63 -6.75 -8.24
CA ASP A 19 -18.01 -6.30 -8.03
C ASP A 19 -18.18 -5.60 -6.68
N VAL A 20 -17.65 -6.19 -5.60
CA VAL A 20 -17.65 -5.59 -4.26
C VAL A 20 -16.89 -4.26 -4.24
N VAL A 21 -15.69 -4.22 -4.82
CA VAL A 21 -14.89 -2.99 -4.82
C VAL A 21 -15.60 -1.86 -5.57
N LEU A 22 -16.13 -2.15 -6.76
CA LEU A 22 -16.81 -1.15 -7.57
C LEU A 22 -18.11 -0.66 -6.92
N SER A 23 -18.84 -1.56 -6.26
CA SER A 23 -20.17 -1.24 -5.73
C SER A 23 -20.13 -0.51 -4.38
N GLU A 24 -19.11 -0.76 -3.55
CA GLU A 24 -19.10 -0.30 -2.16
C GLU A 24 -18.11 0.86 -1.91
N LEU A 25 -17.18 1.15 -2.83
CA LEU A 25 -16.18 2.20 -2.65
C LEU A 25 -16.29 3.34 -3.68
N PRO A 26 -16.19 4.60 -3.24
CA PRO A 26 -16.18 5.76 -4.13
C PRO A 26 -14.85 5.93 -4.86
N THR A 27 -13.72 5.52 -4.26
CA THR A 27 -12.46 5.32 -4.97
C THR A 27 -12.13 3.82 -5.01
N PRO A 28 -12.53 3.12 -6.08
CA PRO A 28 -12.19 1.73 -6.34
C PRO A 28 -10.68 1.50 -6.34
N HIS A 29 -10.27 0.26 -6.06
CA HIS A 29 -8.88 -0.15 -6.08
C HIS A 29 -8.71 -1.50 -6.78
N ILE A 30 -7.54 -1.80 -7.31
CA ILE A 30 -7.32 -3.12 -7.95
C ILE A 30 -7.34 -4.20 -6.87
N PRO A 31 -8.28 -5.19 -6.86
CA PRO A 31 -8.33 -6.20 -5.81
C PRO A 31 -7.04 -7.03 -5.78
N GLN A 32 -6.52 -7.28 -4.59
CA GLN A 32 -5.44 -8.25 -4.36
C GLN A 32 -6.02 -9.50 -3.71
N LEU A 33 -5.75 -10.67 -4.27
CA LEU A 33 -6.26 -11.96 -3.78
C LEU A 33 -5.12 -12.89 -3.35
N PRO A 34 -4.48 -12.67 -2.19
CA PRO A 34 -3.35 -13.47 -1.72
C PRO A 34 -3.64 -14.97 -1.63
N ALA A 35 -4.90 -15.37 -1.40
CA ALA A 35 -5.28 -16.78 -1.31
C ALA A 35 -5.14 -17.55 -2.64
N ARG A 36 -4.90 -16.87 -3.76
CA ARG A 36 -4.53 -17.50 -5.06
C ARG A 36 -3.11 -18.07 -5.05
N GLY A 37 -2.31 -17.77 -4.03
CA GLY A 37 -0.98 -18.33 -3.81
C GLY A 37 0.15 -17.38 -4.20
N VAL A 38 1.36 -17.92 -4.24
CA VAL A 38 2.60 -17.16 -4.49
C VAL A 38 2.55 -16.45 -5.84
N GLY A 39 2.90 -15.16 -5.85
CA GLY A 39 2.77 -14.30 -7.02
C GLY A 39 1.48 -13.45 -7.02
N SER A 40 0.46 -13.89 -6.30
CA SER A 40 -0.76 -13.10 -6.04
C SER A 40 -0.74 -12.42 -4.66
N ASP A 41 0.25 -12.74 -3.84
CA ASP A 41 0.56 -12.07 -2.58
C ASP A 41 1.19 -10.69 -2.82
N LEU A 42 1.24 -9.88 -1.77
CA LEU A 42 1.72 -8.50 -1.80
C LEU A 42 3.10 -8.37 -2.45
N ILE A 43 4.05 -9.21 -2.01
CA ILE A 43 5.44 -9.21 -2.51
C ILE A 43 5.48 -9.70 -3.95
N GLY A 44 4.85 -10.84 -4.24
CA GLY A 44 4.88 -11.44 -5.58
C GLY A 44 4.28 -10.56 -6.67
N ARG A 45 3.17 -9.87 -6.38
CA ARG A 45 2.54 -8.96 -7.34
C ARG A 45 3.44 -7.76 -7.66
N THR A 46 4.07 -7.17 -6.63
CA THR A 46 5.01 -6.05 -6.85
C THR A 46 6.27 -6.53 -7.56
N ALA A 47 6.81 -7.69 -7.15
CA ALA A 47 7.96 -8.32 -7.78
C ALA A 47 7.77 -8.58 -9.28
N ALA A 48 6.56 -8.96 -9.70
CA ALA A 48 6.23 -9.19 -11.11
C ALA A 48 6.29 -7.92 -11.99
N LEU A 49 6.19 -6.73 -11.39
CA LEU A 49 6.25 -5.44 -12.08
C LEU A 49 7.66 -4.87 -12.17
N LEU A 50 8.56 -5.32 -11.28
CA LEU A 50 9.92 -4.80 -11.24
C LEU A 50 10.69 -5.18 -12.51
N PRO A 51 11.54 -4.27 -13.04
CA PRO A 51 12.45 -4.56 -14.14
C PRO A 51 13.65 -5.42 -13.69
N LEU A 52 13.42 -6.40 -12.80
CA LEU A 52 14.44 -7.25 -12.19
C LEU A 52 14.10 -8.73 -12.42
N ASN A 53 15.14 -9.56 -12.51
CA ASN A 53 14.98 -11.00 -12.59
C ASN A 53 14.82 -11.58 -11.18
N LEU A 54 13.59 -11.87 -10.77
CA LEU A 54 13.29 -12.45 -9.46
C LEU A 54 12.89 -13.92 -9.58
N ASP A 55 13.10 -14.69 -8.51
CA ASP A 55 12.69 -16.09 -8.36
C ASP A 55 12.10 -16.33 -6.97
N ILE A 56 11.32 -17.40 -6.84
CA ILE A 56 10.86 -17.89 -5.54
C ILE A 56 12.00 -18.71 -4.93
N GLY A 57 12.66 -18.15 -3.91
CA GLY A 57 13.63 -18.87 -3.10
C GLY A 57 12.97 -19.70 -1.99
N PRO A 58 13.76 -20.49 -1.23
CA PRO A 58 13.25 -21.34 -0.17
C PRO A 58 12.57 -20.57 0.99
N ARG A 59 12.99 -19.32 1.22
CA ARG A 59 12.50 -18.47 2.32
C ARG A 59 11.78 -17.24 1.83
N SER A 60 12.20 -16.71 0.69
CA SER A 60 11.69 -15.45 0.15
C SER A 60 12.02 -15.31 -1.33
N TRP A 61 11.51 -14.25 -1.95
CA TRP A 61 11.87 -13.88 -3.31
C TRP A 61 13.33 -13.45 -3.38
N ARG A 62 14.05 -13.88 -4.41
CA ARG A 62 15.48 -13.58 -4.59
C ARG A 62 15.80 -13.03 -5.96
N VAL A 63 16.79 -12.15 -6.02
CA VAL A 63 17.37 -11.65 -7.27
C VAL A 63 18.20 -12.76 -7.93
N THR A 64 17.99 -12.93 -9.22
CA THR A 64 18.68 -13.91 -10.06
C THR A 64 19.24 -13.24 -11.31
N ARG A 65 20.15 -13.93 -12.03
CA ARG A 65 20.78 -13.37 -13.24
C ARG A 65 19.93 -13.50 -14.50
N ARG A 66 18.93 -14.41 -14.50
CA ARG A 66 18.15 -14.77 -15.69
C ARG A 66 16.66 -14.71 -15.37
N PRO A 67 15.80 -14.40 -16.35
CA PRO A 67 14.35 -14.48 -16.17
C PRO A 67 13.92 -15.86 -15.66
N GLN A 68 12.93 -15.88 -14.78
CA GLN A 68 12.42 -17.10 -14.16
C GLN A 68 10.93 -17.29 -14.43
N ILE A 69 10.53 -18.57 -14.52
CA ILE A 69 9.15 -18.96 -14.81
C ILE A 69 8.17 -18.43 -13.76
N ALA A 70 8.58 -18.37 -12.48
CA ALA A 70 7.74 -17.89 -11.40
C ALA A 70 7.27 -16.45 -11.63
N THR A 71 8.21 -15.52 -11.88
CA THR A 71 7.93 -14.11 -12.14
C THR A 71 7.18 -13.92 -13.45
N MET A 72 7.52 -14.68 -14.50
CA MET A 72 6.77 -14.65 -15.76
C MET A 72 5.31 -15.04 -15.56
N ARG A 73 5.02 -16.13 -14.82
CA ARG A 73 3.66 -16.55 -14.53
C ARG A 73 2.89 -15.54 -13.68
N ALA A 74 3.55 -14.93 -12.69
CA ALA A 74 2.94 -13.90 -11.86
C ALA A 74 2.58 -12.66 -12.69
N ARG A 75 3.46 -12.25 -13.61
CA ARG A 75 3.22 -11.17 -14.56
C ARG A 75 2.06 -11.49 -15.50
N ASP A 76 2.08 -12.66 -16.15
CA ASP A 76 1.00 -13.08 -17.05
C ASP A 76 -0.35 -13.15 -16.32
N GLN A 77 -0.36 -13.58 -15.05
CA GLN A 77 -1.57 -13.59 -14.24
C GLN A 77 -2.06 -12.18 -13.92
N PHE A 78 -1.15 -11.27 -13.60
CA PHE A 78 -1.50 -9.89 -13.31
C PHE A 78 -2.04 -9.18 -14.56
N GLU A 79 -1.44 -9.39 -15.73
CA GLU A 79 -1.94 -8.86 -17.01
C GLU A 79 -3.35 -9.39 -17.31
N ARG A 80 -3.60 -10.70 -17.14
CA ARG A 80 -4.95 -11.28 -17.27
C ARG A 80 -5.96 -10.72 -16.27
N ASP A 81 -5.54 -10.49 -15.03
CA ASP A 81 -6.40 -9.88 -14.01
C ASP A 81 -6.77 -8.44 -14.41
N LEU A 82 -5.83 -7.65 -14.96
CA LEU A 82 -6.11 -6.30 -15.47
C LEU A 82 -7.05 -6.31 -16.67
N ASP A 83 -6.84 -7.21 -17.64
CA ASP A 83 -7.72 -7.35 -18.81
C ASP A 83 -9.17 -7.67 -18.39
N LEU A 84 -9.34 -8.56 -17.40
CA LEU A 84 -10.67 -8.91 -16.88
C LEU A 84 -11.32 -7.72 -16.15
N LEU A 85 -10.55 -7.00 -15.34
CA LEU A 85 -11.05 -5.81 -14.64
C LEU A 85 -11.46 -4.71 -15.64
N GLU A 86 -10.68 -4.52 -16.71
CA GLU A 86 -10.97 -3.57 -17.79
C GLU A 86 -12.34 -3.86 -18.43
N GLU A 87 -12.63 -5.13 -18.70
CA GLU A 87 -13.94 -5.57 -19.21
C GLU A 87 -15.07 -5.30 -18.20
N LEU A 88 -14.88 -5.67 -16.92
CA LEU A 88 -15.92 -5.55 -15.89
C LEU A 88 -16.26 -4.09 -15.55
N TRP A 89 -15.28 -3.20 -15.61
CA TRP A 89 -15.38 -1.82 -15.15
C TRP A 89 -15.48 -0.79 -16.27
N ALA A 90 -15.57 -1.24 -17.53
CA ALA A 90 -15.64 -0.37 -18.71
C ALA A 90 -16.65 0.77 -18.57
N GLY A 91 -16.14 2.01 -18.60
CA GLY A 91 -16.95 3.24 -18.53
C GLY A 91 -17.58 3.55 -17.17
N LYS A 92 -17.19 2.86 -16.09
CA LYS A 92 -17.76 3.02 -14.75
C LYS A 92 -16.87 3.79 -13.77
N LEU A 93 -15.62 4.07 -14.15
CA LEU A 93 -14.61 4.66 -13.28
C LEU A 93 -14.16 6.03 -13.79
N THR A 94 -13.82 6.91 -12.86
CA THR A 94 -13.12 8.19 -13.13
C THR A 94 -11.74 8.22 -12.47
N GLU A 95 -11.57 7.51 -11.36
CA GLU A 95 -10.34 7.35 -10.60
C GLU A 95 -10.17 5.88 -10.20
N LEU A 96 -8.92 5.42 -10.09
CA LEU A 96 -8.59 4.08 -9.63
C LEU A 96 -7.35 4.09 -8.74
N LYS A 97 -7.46 3.57 -7.52
CA LYS A 97 -6.31 3.36 -6.64
C LYS A 97 -5.52 2.12 -7.06
N VAL A 98 -4.22 2.29 -7.21
CA VAL A 98 -3.25 1.21 -7.38
C VAL A 98 -2.38 1.12 -6.13
N GLN A 99 -1.95 -0.08 -5.78
CA GLN A 99 -1.12 -0.26 -4.60
C GLN A 99 0.01 -1.26 -4.84
N LEU A 100 1.18 -0.93 -4.30
CA LEU A 100 2.43 -1.66 -4.45
C LEU A 100 3.11 -1.76 -3.08
N VAL A 101 3.97 -2.75 -2.91
CA VAL A 101 4.87 -2.79 -1.74
C VAL A 101 5.86 -1.64 -1.84
N GLY A 102 6.11 -0.94 -0.73
CA GLY A 102 7.12 0.10 -0.69
C GLY A 102 8.57 -0.41 -0.67
N PRO A 103 9.55 0.47 -0.93
CA PRO A 103 10.95 0.12 -1.09
C PRO A 103 11.56 -0.58 0.14
N TRP A 104 11.17 -0.22 1.36
CA TRP A 104 11.79 -0.77 2.57
C TRP A 104 11.33 -2.18 2.88
N THR A 105 10.05 -2.45 2.70
CA THR A 105 9.50 -3.80 2.80
C THR A 105 10.05 -4.69 1.69
N LEU A 106 10.19 -4.18 0.46
CA LEU A 106 10.88 -4.94 -0.59
C LEU A 106 12.34 -5.24 -0.19
N ALA A 107 13.10 -4.24 0.27
CA ALA A 107 14.49 -4.45 0.66
C ALA A 107 14.64 -5.46 1.81
N ALA A 108 13.71 -5.46 2.76
CA ALA A 108 13.69 -6.40 3.89
C ALA A 108 13.25 -7.82 3.48
N GLN A 109 12.40 -7.95 2.45
CA GLN A 109 11.80 -9.22 2.04
C GLN A 109 12.48 -9.87 0.83
N LEU A 110 13.27 -9.11 0.05
CA LEU A 110 14.01 -9.64 -1.09
C LEU A 110 15.43 -10.05 -0.69
N GLU A 111 15.87 -11.19 -1.22
CA GLU A 111 17.24 -11.67 -1.09
C GLU A 111 18.08 -11.33 -2.33
N MET A 112 19.32 -10.94 -2.10
CA MET A 112 20.35 -10.90 -3.14
C MET A 112 20.73 -12.33 -3.57
N ALA A 113 21.46 -12.46 -4.67
CA ALA A 113 21.90 -13.77 -5.17
C ALA A 113 22.81 -14.56 -4.20
N ASN A 114 23.42 -13.88 -3.22
CA ASN A 114 24.22 -14.47 -2.14
C ASN A 114 23.39 -14.85 -0.89
N GLY A 115 22.06 -14.70 -0.94
CA GLY A 115 21.13 -15.07 0.13
C GLY A 115 20.92 -14.02 1.23
N HIS A 116 21.70 -12.92 1.23
CA HIS A 116 21.53 -11.84 2.19
C HIS A 116 20.34 -10.95 1.78
N ARG A 117 19.67 -10.32 2.74
CA ARG A 117 18.57 -9.39 2.46
C ARG A 117 19.08 -8.16 1.72
N MET A 118 18.31 -7.62 0.77
CA MET A 118 18.73 -6.42 0.02
C MET A 118 18.96 -5.21 0.93
N ILE A 119 18.24 -5.11 2.05
CA ILE A 119 18.39 -4.03 3.03
C ILE A 119 19.79 -3.95 3.68
N THR A 120 20.57 -5.03 3.65
CA THR A 120 21.92 -5.04 4.23
C THR A 120 22.96 -4.37 3.34
N ASP A 121 22.62 -4.13 2.07
CA ASP A 121 23.46 -3.41 1.12
C ASP A 121 22.76 -2.10 0.69
N ARG A 122 23.43 -0.97 0.94
CA ARG A 122 22.89 0.36 0.63
C ARG A 122 22.70 0.57 -0.88
N GLY A 123 23.58 0.01 -1.70
CA GLY A 123 23.48 0.04 -3.15
C GLY A 123 22.29 -0.78 -3.63
N ALA A 124 22.14 -2.01 -3.13
CA ALA A 124 21.00 -2.86 -3.47
C ALA A 124 19.65 -2.24 -3.04
N THR A 125 19.60 -1.61 -1.86
CA THR A 125 18.42 -0.89 -1.37
C THR A 125 18.06 0.32 -2.25
N ARG A 126 19.07 1.04 -2.74
CA ARG A 126 18.86 2.14 -3.68
C ARG A 126 18.38 1.63 -5.04
N ASP A 127 19.01 0.57 -5.56
CA ASP A 127 18.66 -0.01 -6.85
C ASP A 127 17.22 -0.55 -6.86
N ILE A 128 16.76 -1.17 -5.76
CA ILE A 128 15.36 -1.62 -5.65
C ILE A 128 14.39 -0.45 -5.57
N ALA A 129 14.73 0.64 -4.88
CA ALA A 129 13.89 1.83 -4.83
C ALA A 129 13.78 2.47 -6.22
N GLU A 130 14.89 2.66 -6.94
CA GLU A 130 14.89 3.19 -8.31
C GLU A 130 14.10 2.29 -9.27
N ALA A 131 14.26 0.97 -9.17
CA ALA A 131 13.49 0.00 -9.96
C ALA A 131 11.98 0.06 -9.65
N LEU A 132 11.61 0.23 -8.38
CA LEU A 132 10.22 0.35 -7.95
C LEU A 132 9.58 1.65 -8.44
N VAL A 133 10.29 2.79 -8.39
CA VAL A 133 9.82 4.07 -8.94
C VAL A 133 9.50 3.92 -10.43
N TYR A 134 10.40 3.31 -11.19
CA TYR A 134 10.17 3.03 -12.61
C TYR A 134 8.94 2.12 -12.82
N ALA A 135 8.86 1.02 -12.07
CA ALA A 135 7.75 0.07 -12.17
C ALA A 135 6.40 0.70 -11.80
N ALA A 136 6.35 1.51 -10.75
CA ALA A 136 5.15 2.23 -10.32
C ALA A 136 4.67 3.20 -11.40
N GLY A 137 5.59 3.96 -12.00
CA GLY A 137 5.27 4.88 -13.10
C GLY A 137 4.73 4.15 -14.34
N GLN A 138 5.33 3.01 -14.72
CA GLN A 138 4.82 2.19 -15.85
C GLN A 138 3.46 1.58 -15.54
N HIS A 139 3.29 1.03 -14.34
CA HIS A 139 2.05 0.40 -13.93
C HIS A 139 0.89 1.40 -13.89
N ARG A 140 1.11 2.58 -13.30
CA ARG A 140 0.12 3.66 -13.29
C ARG A 140 -0.29 4.06 -14.70
N ARG A 141 0.67 4.30 -15.61
CA ARG A 141 0.38 4.67 -17.00
C ARG A 141 -0.40 3.59 -17.75
N ASP A 142 -0.07 2.31 -17.53
CA ASP A 142 -0.81 1.20 -18.14
C ASP A 142 -2.27 1.18 -17.66
N VAL A 143 -2.47 1.29 -16.34
CA VAL A 143 -3.80 1.36 -15.73
C VAL A 143 -4.58 2.59 -16.22
N GLU A 144 -3.99 3.78 -16.18
CA GLU A 144 -4.63 5.01 -16.67
C GLU A 144 -5.07 4.88 -18.14
N LYS A 145 -4.24 4.25 -18.98
CA LYS A 145 -4.54 4.02 -20.39
C LYS A 145 -5.65 3.00 -20.61
N ARG A 146 -5.63 1.88 -19.89
CA ARG A 146 -6.63 0.80 -20.00
C ARG A 146 -8.01 1.25 -19.56
N PHE A 147 -8.08 1.91 -18.40
CA PHE A 147 -9.35 2.27 -17.78
C PHE A 147 -9.84 3.68 -18.15
N GLY A 148 -8.97 4.54 -18.72
CA GLY A 148 -9.31 5.93 -19.04
C GLY A 148 -9.53 6.79 -17.79
N VAL A 149 -8.75 6.53 -16.73
CA VAL A 149 -8.91 7.11 -15.38
C VAL A 149 -7.64 7.82 -14.93
N THR A 150 -7.72 8.60 -13.85
CA THR A 150 -6.55 9.00 -13.06
C THR A 150 -6.22 7.94 -12.00
N THR A 151 -4.95 7.81 -11.63
CA THR A 151 -4.56 6.87 -10.57
C THR A 151 -4.15 7.55 -9.27
N LEU A 152 -4.40 6.86 -8.16
CA LEU A 152 -3.88 7.16 -6.83
C LEU A 152 -2.90 6.04 -6.46
N LEU A 153 -1.70 6.35 -5.98
CA LEU A 153 -0.72 5.34 -5.57
C LEU A 153 -0.74 5.17 -4.06
N GLN A 154 -0.85 3.93 -3.59
CA GLN A 154 -0.57 3.55 -2.21
C GLN A 154 0.69 2.67 -2.17
N LEU A 155 1.61 2.99 -1.25
CA LEU A 155 2.77 2.16 -0.94
C LEU A 155 2.54 1.45 0.39
N ASP A 156 2.51 0.12 0.34
CA ASP A 156 2.31 -0.76 1.48
C ASP A 156 3.65 -1.11 2.12
N GLU A 157 3.83 -0.70 3.37
CA GLU A 157 5.08 -0.81 4.12
C GLU A 157 4.89 -1.54 5.46
N PRO A 158 4.44 -2.81 5.45
CA PRO A 158 4.23 -3.60 6.67
C PRO A 158 5.51 -3.89 7.47
N ALA A 159 6.70 -3.83 6.84
CA ALA A 159 7.96 -4.05 7.53
C ALA A 159 8.61 -2.77 8.08
N LEU A 160 8.01 -1.60 7.86
CA LEU A 160 8.64 -0.30 8.15
C LEU A 160 9.03 -0.16 9.63
N GLU A 161 8.18 -0.62 10.53
CA GLU A 161 8.46 -0.60 11.97
C GLU A 161 9.70 -1.43 12.32
N SER A 162 9.82 -2.65 11.77
CA SER A 162 11.02 -3.47 11.98
C SER A 162 12.28 -2.84 11.39
N VAL A 163 12.15 -2.18 10.24
CA VAL A 163 13.26 -1.48 9.59
C VAL A 163 13.72 -0.28 10.44
N ARG A 164 12.78 0.56 10.89
CA ARG A 164 13.04 1.71 11.76
C ARG A 164 13.63 1.28 13.10
N GLY A 165 13.17 0.17 13.65
CA GLY A 165 13.64 -0.37 14.93
C GLY A 165 14.91 -1.25 14.85
N GLY A 166 15.40 -1.59 13.66
CA GLY A 166 16.53 -2.51 13.49
C GLY A 166 16.23 -3.94 13.94
N THR A 167 14.97 -4.38 13.83
CA THR A 167 14.51 -5.72 14.25
C THR A 167 14.20 -6.64 13.07
N VAL A 168 14.59 -6.24 11.85
CA VAL A 168 14.47 -7.09 10.66
C VAL A 168 15.34 -8.33 10.86
N LYS A 169 14.72 -9.51 10.76
CA LYS A 169 15.45 -10.77 10.86
C LYS A 169 16.39 -10.93 9.68
N GLY A 170 17.68 -11.07 9.98
CA GLY A 170 18.70 -11.43 9.00
C GLY A 170 18.56 -12.87 8.50
N THR A 171 19.53 -13.26 7.67
CA THR A 171 19.63 -14.61 7.08
C THR A 171 19.97 -15.66 8.11
N THR A 172 20.70 -15.25 9.15
CA THR A 172 21.03 -16.07 10.32
C THR A 172 20.63 -15.33 11.58
N ASP A 173 20.46 -16.04 12.69
CA ASP A 173 20.15 -15.43 13.99
C ASP A 173 21.26 -14.48 14.50
N TYR A 174 22.43 -14.48 13.85
CA TYR A 174 23.58 -13.62 14.17
C TYR A 174 23.74 -12.42 13.23
N GLU A 175 22.92 -12.30 12.19
CA GLU A 175 22.95 -11.16 11.28
C GLU A 175 22.01 -10.07 11.81
N GLU A 176 22.58 -9.06 12.47
CA GLU A 176 21.87 -7.88 12.91
C GLU A 176 21.78 -6.85 11.77
N ILE A 177 20.55 -6.42 11.46
CA ILE A 177 20.29 -5.38 10.46
C ILE A 177 20.02 -4.09 11.22
N PRO A 178 20.88 -3.05 11.08
CA PRO A 178 20.77 -1.85 11.89
C PRO A 178 19.48 -1.08 11.57
N ALA A 179 19.00 -0.34 12.58
CA ALA A 179 17.91 0.60 12.43
C ALA A 179 18.20 1.62 11.32
N VAL A 180 17.18 1.93 10.52
CA VAL A 180 17.25 2.97 9.50
C VAL A 180 16.57 4.24 10.02
N PRO A 181 17.28 5.39 10.08
CA PRO A 181 16.70 6.66 10.52
C PRO A 181 15.58 7.14 9.59
N ASP A 182 14.58 7.81 10.16
CA ASP A 182 13.40 8.32 9.43
C ASP A 182 13.76 9.22 8.25
N GLU A 183 14.80 10.05 8.36
CA GLU A 183 15.31 10.89 7.27
C GLU A 183 15.65 10.05 6.04
N ARG A 184 16.38 8.95 6.23
CA ARG A 184 16.75 8.02 5.17
C ARG A 184 15.54 7.24 4.66
N LEU A 185 14.57 6.93 5.53
CA LEU A 185 13.33 6.29 5.10
C LEU A 185 12.57 7.20 4.12
N LEU A 186 12.44 8.48 4.47
CA LEU A 186 11.75 9.52 3.70
C LEU A 186 12.41 9.79 2.34
N GLU A 187 13.75 9.87 2.30
CA GLU A 187 14.51 10.04 1.03
C GLU A 187 14.13 9.00 -0.04
N ALA A 188 13.82 7.76 0.36
CA ALA A 188 13.46 6.71 -0.58
C ALA A 188 12.06 6.89 -1.20
N TYR A 189 11.19 7.70 -0.58
CA TYR A 189 9.82 7.94 -1.02
C TYR A 189 9.68 9.18 -1.92
N GLU A 190 10.59 10.16 -1.83
CA GLU A 190 10.53 11.40 -2.61
C GLU A 190 10.30 11.19 -4.12
N PRO A 191 10.98 10.24 -4.80
CA PRO A 191 10.84 10.09 -6.25
C PRO A 191 9.47 9.56 -6.71
N PHE A 192 8.62 9.07 -5.79
CA PHE A 192 7.28 8.57 -6.12
C PHE A 192 6.26 9.70 -6.35
N GLY A 193 6.56 10.93 -5.94
CA GLY A 193 5.62 12.05 -6.00
C GLY A 193 4.49 11.88 -4.98
N GLU A 194 3.26 12.31 -5.32
CA GLU A 194 2.10 12.14 -4.44
C GLU A 194 1.73 10.66 -4.30
N HIS A 195 1.79 10.14 -3.08
CA HIS A 195 1.44 8.77 -2.74
C HIS A 195 0.95 8.66 -1.29
N LEU A 196 0.06 7.71 -1.04
CA LEU A 196 -0.36 7.31 0.29
C LEU A 196 0.62 6.28 0.85
N LEU A 197 1.24 6.55 1.99
CA LEU A 197 2.03 5.58 2.74
C LEU A 197 1.14 4.80 3.72
N ASN A 198 0.99 3.49 3.49
CA ASN A 198 0.28 2.59 4.39
C ASN A 198 1.28 1.77 5.21
N ALA A 199 1.38 2.06 6.50
CA ALA A 199 2.29 1.38 7.42
C ALA A 199 1.60 1.11 8.78
N PRO A 200 2.01 0.06 9.54
CA PRO A 200 1.43 -0.23 10.85
C PRO A 200 1.55 0.93 11.84
N GLN A 201 2.66 1.65 11.76
CA GLN A 201 2.94 2.87 12.51
C GLN A 201 3.20 4.01 11.53
N PRO A 202 2.64 5.21 11.74
CA PRO A 202 2.88 6.35 10.88
C PRO A 202 4.35 6.72 10.81
N LEU A 203 4.77 7.12 9.60
CA LEU A 203 5.97 7.90 9.39
C LEU A 203 5.54 9.36 9.31
N TYR A 204 5.52 10.06 10.46
CA TYR A 204 4.92 11.40 10.58
C TYR A 204 5.58 12.45 9.68
N GLY A 205 6.76 12.19 9.12
CA GLY A 205 7.41 13.04 8.12
C GLY A 205 6.82 12.96 6.71
N ALA A 206 5.98 11.96 6.41
CA ALA A 206 5.36 11.80 5.10
C ALA A 206 4.20 12.79 4.87
N ASP A 207 3.98 13.16 3.62
CA ASP A 207 2.93 14.11 3.24
C ASP A 207 1.52 13.49 3.24
N TRP A 208 1.41 12.18 3.03
CA TRP A 208 0.14 11.46 3.09
C TRP A 208 0.30 10.04 3.62
N PHE A 209 -0.36 9.73 4.74
CA PHE A 209 -0.20 8.43 5.41
C PHE A 209 -1.44 7.93 6.14
N THR A 210 -1.50 6.62 6.37
CA THR A 210 -2.53 5.98 7.18
C THR A 210 -2.24 6.13 8.67
N VAL A 211 -3.28 6.37 9.46
CA VAL A 211 -3.20 6.46 10.92
C VAL A 211 -4.03 5.34 11.55
N ASN A 212 -3.39 4.42 12.26
CA ASN A 212 -4.09 3.37 13.01
C ASN A 212 -4.25 3.77 14.48
N LEU A 213 -5.49 4.05 14.88
CA LEU A 213 -5.81 4.57 16.23
C LEU A 213 -5.99 3.47 17.29
N ALA A 214 -5.81 2.21 16.93
CA ALA A 214 -5.94 1.08 17.87
C ALA A 214 -4.66 0.82 18.70
N GLY A 215 -3.58 1.57 18.48
CA GLY A 215 -2.27 1.36 19.13
C GLY A 215 -1.74 2.57 19.90
N GLU A 216 -0.51 2.45 20.41
CA GLU A 216 0.24 3.60 20.95
C GLU A 216 0.45 4.62 19.84
N PHE A 217 0.11 5.87 20.13
CA PHE A 217 0.02 6.95 19.17
C PHE A 217 0.70 8.21 19.71
N ASP A 218 1.49 8.87 18.85
CA ASP A 218 2.20 10.11 19.19
C ASP A 218 1.36 11.30 18.69
N TRP A 219 0.57 11.86 19.59
CA TRP A 219 -0.32 12.98 19.30
C TRP A 219 0.44 14.25 18.91
N ASP A 220 1.60 14.50 19.52
CA ASP A 220 2.41 15.68 19.23
C ASP A 220 3.02 15.57 17.83
N ALA A 221 3.51 14.39 17.46
CA ALA A 221 4.04 14.14 16.11
C ALA A 221 2.95 14.22 15.04
N LEU A 222 1.72 13.73 15.32
CA LEU A 222 0.59 13.89 14.40
C LEU A 222 0.20 15.37 14.24
N ALA A 223 0.06 16.11 15.34
CA ALA A 223 -0.26 17.54 15.28
C ALA A 223 0.77 18.28 14.44
N GLY A 224 2.06 18.02 14.68
CA GLY A 224 3.16 18.60 13.89
C GLY A 224 3.14 18.18 12.42
N ALA A 225 2.62 17.00 12.06
CA ALA A 225 2.43 16.60 10.66
C ALA A 225 1.28 17.36 10.00
N LEU A 226 0.16 17.50 10.69
CA LEU A 226 -1.01 18.21 10.20
C LEU A 226 -0.75 19.72 10.05
N ASP A 227 0.03 20.33 10.94
CA ASP A 227 0.48 21.73 10.83
C ASP A 227 1.35 21.99 9.59
N ARG A 228 2.07 20.96 9.11
CA ARG A 228 2.83 21.03 7.84
C ARG A 228 1.95 20.81 6.62
N GLY A 229 0.65 20.53 6.80
CA GLY A 229 -0.30 20.24 5.74
C GLY A 229 -0.33 18.78 5.31
N ALA A 230 0.14 17.84 6.14
CA ALA A 230 0.04 16.43 5.82
C ALA A 230 -1.43 16.00 5.73
N ARG A 231 -1.72 15.14 4.76
CA ARG A 231 -3.02 14.49 4.58
C ARG A 231 -3.02 13.17 5.34
N ILE A 232 -4.12 12.82 5.99
CA ILE A 232 -4.22 11.56 6.74
C ILE A 232 -5.40 10.71 6.30
N ALA A 233 -5.21 9.40 6.33
CA ALA A 233 -6.27 8.43 6.16
C ALA A 233 -6.52 7.70 7.48
N VAL A 234 -7.76 7.73 7.97
CA VAL A 234 -8.15 7.08 9.24
C VAL A 234 -9.02 5.84 8.99
N PRO A 235 -9.00 4.84 9.88
CA PRO A 235 -9.86 3.68 9.74
C PRO A 235 -11.32 4.06 9.92
N VAL A 236 -12.23 3.20 9.45
CA VAL A 236 -13.65 3.32 9.76
C VAL A 236 -13.87 3.34 11.28
N MET A 237 -14.49 4.41 11.77
CA MET A 237 -14.89 4.56 13.17
C MET A 237 -16.20 5.36 13.26
N LYS A 238 -16.74 5.52 14.47
CA LYS A 238 -17.94 6.35 14.64
C LYS A 238 -17.57 7.82 14.40
N PRO A 239 -18.41 8.62 13.72
CA PRO A 239 -18.10 10.03 13.45
C PRO A 239 -17.69 10.83 14.69
N ARG A 240 -18.33 10.58 15.84
CA ARG A 240 -17.98 11.20 17.12
C ARG A 240 -16.52 10.97 17.53
N ASP A 241 -15.97 9.78 17.25
CA ASP A 241 -14.61 9.45 17.64
C ASP A 241 -13.60 10.24 16.79
N VAL A 242 -13.93 10.52 15.52
CA VAL A 242 -13.14 11.44 14.66
C VAL A 242 -13.15 12.86 15.22
N PHE A 243 -14.31 13.37 15.63
CA PHE A 243 -14.39 14.72 16.23
C PHE A 243 -13.62 14.81 17.54
N ASN A 244 -13.66 13.78 18.39
CA ASN A 244 -12.86 13.75 19.60
C ASN A 244 -11.35 13.85 19.30
N ILE A 245 -10.90 13.26 18.18
CA ILE A 245 -9.50 13.35 17.73
C ILE A 245 -9.16 14.78 17.32
N PHE A 246 -10.00 15.42 16.52
CA PHE A 246 -9.80 16.82 16.13
C PHE A 246 -9.79 17.76 17.34
N ASP A 247 -10.71 17.57 18.27
CA ASP A 247 -10.78 18.35 19.52
C ASP A 247 -9.50 18.20 20.36
N GLN A 248 -8.97 16.97 20.47
CA GLN A 248 -7.72 16.69 21.18
C GLN A 248 -6.51 17.33 20.50
N LEU A 249 -6.48 17.34 19.17
CA LEU A 249 -5.42 17.95 18.38
C LEU A 249 -5.56 19.48 18.26
N GLN A 250 -6.68 20.05 18.69
CA GLN A 250 -7.04 21.47 18.50
C GLN A 250 -7.00 21.91 17.02
N ILE A 251 -7.34 21.00 16.12
CA ILE A 251 -7.33 21.23 14.67
C ILE A 251 -8.75 21.50 14.19
N ASP A 252 -8.90 22.48 13.32
CA ASP A 252 -10.18 22.77 12.68
C ASP A 252 -10.50 21.69 11.62
N PRO A 253 -11.52 20.83 11.84
CA PRO A 253 -11.89 19.79 10.90
C PRO A 253 -12.37 20.34 9.54
N ALA A 254 -12.73 21.63 9.45
CA ALA A 254 -13.09 22.27 8.18
C ALA A 254 -11.87 22.58 7.29
N LEU A 255 -10.66 22.60 7.86
CA LEU A 255 -9.42 22.95 7.15
C LEU A 255 -8.55 21.72 6.83
N THR A 256 -8.89 20.54 7.34
CA THR A 256 -8.12 19.31 7.14
C THR A 256 -8.87 18.31 6.25
N GLU A 257 -8.27 17.95 5.12
CA GLU A 257 -8.79 16.84 4.32
C GLU A 257 -8.43 15.50 4.97
N ILE A 258 -9.43 14.83 5.55
CA ILE A 258 -9.32 13.45 6.03
C ILE A 258 -9.87 12.47 5.00
N ASP A 259 -9.11 11.42 4.75
CA ASP A 259 -9.59 10.25 4.02
C ASP A 259 -9.98 9.13 4.97
N VAL A 260 -10.81 8.22 4.47
CA VAL A 260 -11.25 7.05 5.22
C VAL A 260 -10.73 5.81 4.52
N TYR A 261 -10.04 4.94 5.26
CA TYR A 261 -9.67 3.63 4.74
C TYR A 261 -10.42 2.51 5.43
N ALA A 262 -10.72 1.46 4.66
CA ALA A 262 -11.31 0.23 5.18
C ALA A 262 -10.31 -0.93 5.10
N ALA A 263 -10.11 -1.58 6.25
CA ALA A 263 -9.41 -2.86 6.31
C ALA A 263 -10.31 -4.00 5.79
N PRO A 264 -9.74 -5.01 5.12
CA PRO A 264 -10.51 -6.14 4.65
C PRO A 264 -11.02 -7.02 5.80
N GLY A 265 -12.18 -7.64 5.57
CA GLY A 265 -12.74 -8.63 6.47
C GLY A 265 -12.23 -10.05 6.18
N PRO A 266 -12.53 -11.03 7.04
CA PRO A 266 -12.18 -12.44 6.80
C PRO A 266 -13.02 -13.08 5.67
N THR A 267 -14.13 -12.45 5.27
CA THR A 267 -14.99 -12.89 4.16
C THR A 267 -15.33 -11.72 3.24
N LEU A 268 -15.76 -12.01 2.01
CA LEU A 268 -16.16 -10.98 1.06
C LEU A 268 -17.34 -10.15 1.58
N VAL A 269 -18.30 -10.79 2.26
CA VAL A 269 -19.47 -10.11 2.86
C VAL A 269 -19.06 -9.10 3.92
N ILE A 270 -18.13 -9.48 4.82
CA ILE A 270 -17.63 -8.55 5.85
C ILE A 270 -16.78 -7.45 5.21
N THR A 271 -16.01 -7.78 4.18
CA THR A 271 -15.23 -6.79 3.43
C THR A 271 -16.13 -5.75 2.76
N ALA A 272 -17.21 -6.19 2.11
CA ALA A 272 -18.21 -5.30 1.52
C ALA A 272 -18.86 -4.38 2.57
N ALA A 273 -19.21 -4.93 3.74
CA ALA A 273 -19.76 -4.13 4.84
C ALA A 273 -18.76 -3.09 5.36
N ASN A 274 -17.48 -3.44 5.49
CA ASN A 274 -16.43 -2.50 5.89
C ASN A 274 -16.24 -1.39 4.85
N TYR A 275 -16.30 -1.72 3.56
CA TYR A 275 -16.17 -0.75 2.47
C TYR A 275 -17.34 0.22 2.43
N ARG A 276 -18.57 -0.29 2.58
CA ARG A 276 -19.76 0.54 2.71
C ARG A 276 -19.66 1.50 3.88
N ALA A 277 -19.22 1.00 5.05
CA ALA A 277 -19.08 1.83 6.23
C ALA A 277 -18.03 2.96 6.05
N ALA A 278 -16.98 2.73 5.24
CA ALA A 278 -16.04 3.80 4.89
C ALA A 278 -16.67 4.85 3.97
N ALA A 279 -17.47 4.44 2.98
CA ALA A 279 -18.20 5.35 2.12
C ALA A 279 -19.21 6.20 2.92
N GLU A 280 -20.02 5.56 3.77
CA GLU A 280 -20.99 6.23 4.64
C GLU A 280 -20.33 7.22 5.61
N MET A 281 -19.18 6.83 6.20
CA MET A 281 -18.42 7.72 7.09
C MET A 281 -17.89 8.94 6.34
N MET A 282 -17.38 8.76 5.13
CA MET A 282 -16.87 9.87 4.31
C MET A 282 -17.99 10.82 3.87
N ASP A 283 -19.17 10.30 3.53
CA ASP A 283 -20.35 11.13 3.26
C ASP A 283 -20.80 11.91 4.51
N ALA A 284 -20.77 11.28 5.69
CA ALA A 284 -21.08 11.95 6.96
C ALA A 284 -20.10 13.10 7.26
N LEU A 285 -18.79 12.88 7.06
CA LEU A 285 -17.78 13.92 7.24
C LEU A 285 -17.99 15.09 6.26
N LYS A 286 -18.29 14.81 4.99
CA LYS A 286 -18.61 15.85 3.99
C LYS A 286 -19.85 16.65 4.34
N SER A 287 -20.85 16.04 4.95
CA SER A 287 -22.10 16.72 5.33
C SER A 287 -21.97 17.63 6.57
N THR A 288 -20.87 17.50 7.31
CA THR A 288 -20.64 18.26 8.55
C THR A 288 -19.77 19.51 8.33
N GLN A 289 -19.09 19.62 7.19
CA GLN A 289 -18.37 20.81 6.74
C GLN A 289 -19.31 21.78 6.01
#